data_AF-A0AAT9I3G5-F1
#
_entry.id   AF-A0AAT9I3G5-F1
#
_cell.length_a   1.000
_cell.length_b   1.000
_cell.length_c   1.000
_cell.angle_alpha   90.00
_cell.angle_beta   90.00
_cell.angle_gamma   90.00
#
_symmetry.space_group_name_H-M   'P 1'
#
loop_
_entity.id
_entity.type
_entity.pdbx_description
1 polymer ?
#
loop_
_entity_poly.entity_id
_entity_poly.type
_entity_poly.pdbx_seq_one_letter_code
_entity_poly.pdbx_strand_id
1 'polypeptide(L)'
;MPDNFESFIQQHREEFEAPRPSPRVWDALEKELGARRRGRVVYFLGKNWFKAAVIAVLVINAAVLFYLTQHKQQQRQELAFIAPDMQEAKVYYTSRINEKLELINAYPATELGMDSTARRELELRNDTYRMLEKELKNNPGNERIRAALVRYYQLKLDLLDKILEELQAKHATPGQQKKHYEAEI
;
A
#
# COMPACT_ATOMS: atom_id res chain seq x y z
N MET A 1 -66.34 3.75 25.21
CA MET A 1 -66.73 5.16 24.93
C MET A 1 -66.00 5.63 23.67
N PRO A 2 -66.58 5.38 22.48
CA PRO A 2 -66.14 5.95 21.20
C PRO A 2 -66.87 7.26 20.81
N ASP A 3 -67.89 7.68 21.58
CA ASP A 3 -68.90 8.63 21.12
C ASP A 3 -68.43 10.10 21.05
N ASN A 4 -67.36 10.46 21.76
CA ASN A 4 -66.86 11.85 21.80
C ASN A 4 -66.21 12.31 20.49
N PHE A 5 -65.61 11.41 19.72
CA PHE A 5 -64.98 11.78 18.46
C PHE A 5 -66.00 11.94 17.33
N GLU A 6 -66.99 11.04 17.29
CA GLU A 6 -68.06 11.10 16.29
C GLU A 6 -68.92 12.35 16.46
N SER A 7 -69.25 12.71 17.71
CA SER A 7 -69.97 13.96 18.00
C SER A 7 -69.15 15.20 17.64
N PHE A 8 -67.84 15.22 17.92
CA PHE A 8 -66.95 16.32 17.49
C PHE A 8 -66.92 16.48 15.97
N ILE A 9 -66.76 15.39 15.22
CA ILE A 9 -66.75 15.43 13.75
C ILE A 9 -68.10 15.89 13.19
N GLN A 10 -69.22 15.44 13.78
CA GLN A 10 -70.55 15.87 13.35
C GLN A 10 -70.80 17.36 13.64
N GLN A 11 -70.36 17.86 14.80
CA GLN A 11 -70.53 19.26 15.20
C GLN A 11 -69.71 20.23 14.33
N HIS A 12 -68.53 19.80 13.89
CA HIS A 12 -67.63 20.59 13.05
C HIS A 12 -67.68 20.19 11.57
N ARG A 13 -68.69 19.42 11.14
CA ARG A 13 -68.78 18.89 9.76
C ARG A 13 -68.69 19.99 8.71
N GLU A 14 -69.33 21.13 8.94
CA GLU A 14 -69.32 22.26 8.02
C GLU A 14 -67.93 22.88 7.85
N GLU A 15 -67.08 22.84 8.89
CA GLU A 15 -65.69 23.33 8.83
C GLU A 15 -64.81 22.39 8.00
N PHE A 16 -65.14 21.09 7.95
CA PHE A 16 -64.46 20.10 7.11
C PHE A 16 -64.99 20.05 5.67
N GLU A 17 -66.20 20.53 5.42
CA GLU A 17 -66.82 20.62 4.08
C GLU A 17 -66.43 21.90 3.33
N ALA A 18 -65.13 22.25 3.36
CA ALA A 18 -64.61 23.34 2.55
C ALA A 18 -64.90 23.10 1.06
N PRO A 19 -65.25 24.15 0.28
CA PRO A 19 -65.48 24.02 -1.15
C PRO A 19 -64.27 23.39 -1.83
N ARG A 20 -64.48 22.25 -2.50
CA ARG A 20 -63.38 21.59 -3.22
C ARG A 20 -62.80 22.59 -4.25
N PRO A 21 -61.46 22.70 -4.35
CA PRO A 21 -60.86 23.57 -5.36
C PRO A 21 -61.36 23.20 -6.76
N SER A 22 -61.51 24.20 -7.62
CA SER A 22 -61.97 23.95 -8.99
C SER A 22 -61.02 22.97 -9.71
N PRO A 23 -61.52 22.16 -10.66
CA PRO A 23 -60.68 21.23 -11.43
C PRO A 23 -59.46 21.88 -12.07
N ARG A 24 -59.58 23.16 -12.49
CA ARG A 24 -58.46 23.94 -13.02
C ARG A 24 -57.32 24.17 -12.02
N VAL A 25 -57.64 24.36 -10.75
CA VAL A 25 -56.63 24.55 -9.69
C VAL A 25 -55.91 23.22 -9.45
N TRP A 26 -56.64 22.10 -9.50
CA TRP A 26 -56.05 20.76 -9.43
C TRP A 26 -55.17 20.45 -10.64
N ASP A 27 -55.63 20.76 -11.85
CA ASP A 27 -54.83 20.59 -13.08
C ASP A 27 -53.55 21.43 -13.05
N ALA A 28 -53.62 22.66 -12.50
CA ALA A 28 -52.46 23.53 -12.32
C ALA A 28 -51.48 22.95 -11.31
N LEU A 29 -51.97 22.45 -10.16
CA LEU A 29 -51.16 21.78 -9.15
C LEU A 29 -50.51 20.50 -9.67
N GLU A 30 -51.24 19.69 -10.44
CA GLU A 30 -50.72 18.43 -11.01
C GLU A 30 -49.61 18.71 -12.02
N LYS A 31 -49.75 19.76 -12.83
CA LYS A 31 -48.68 20.24 -13.72
C LYS A 31 -47.47 20.77 -12.96
N GLU A 32 -47.68 21.49 -11.87
CA GLU A 32 -46.61 22.06 -11.04
C GLU A 32 -45.85 20.97 -10.25
N LEU A 33 -46.55 19.93 -9.79
CA LEU A 33 -45.97 18.78 -9.09
C LEU A 33 -45.28 17.80 -10.04
N GLY A 34 -45.86 17.54 -11.23
CA GLY A 34 -45.24 16.71 -12.27
C GLY A 34 -43.95 17.32 -12.84
N ALA A 35 -43.79 18.64 -12.72
CA ALA A 35 -42.62 19.39 -13.15
C ALA A 35 -41.49 19.43 -12.11
N ARG A 36 -41.61 18.77 -10.95
CA ARG A 36 -40.47 18.58 -10.03
C ARG A 36 -39.48 17.62 -10.70
N ARG A 37 -38.65 18.20 -11.56
CA ARG A 37 -37.58 17.54 -12.31
C ARG A 37 -36.82 16.66 -11.33
N ARG A 38 -36.97 15.34 -11.46
CA ARG A 38 -35.96 14.39 -11.00
C ARG A 38 -34.64 14.94 -11.53
N GLY A 39 -33.79 15.41 -10.61
CA GLY A 39 -32.50 16.01 -10.92
C GLY A 39 -31.62 14.99 -11.64
N ARG A 40 -31.80 14.88 -12.96
CA ARG A 40 -31.11 13.93 -13.83
C ARG A 40 -29.70 14.43 -14.18
N VAL A 41 -29.14 15.34 -13.39
CA VAL A 41 -27.90 16.07 -13.72
C VAL A 41 -26.68 15.55 -12.95
N VAL A 42 -26.84 14.75 -11.89
CA VAL A 42 -25.67 14.23 -11.15
C VAL A 42 -25.11 12.94 -11.76
N TYR A 43 -25.91 12.16 -12.49
CA TYR A 43 -25.47 10.85 -13.00
C TYR A 43 -24.54 10.93 -14.22
N PHE A 44 -24.60 12.00 -15.02
CA PHE A 44 -23.75 12.18 -16.20
C PHE A 44 -22.41 12.85 -15.87
N LEU A 45 -22.39 13.81 -14.93
CA LEU A 45 -21.13 14.40 -14.46
C LEU A 45 -20.28 13.36 -13.69
N GLY A 46 -20.89 12.56 -12.80
CA GLY A 46 -20.15 11.54 -12.04
C GLY A 46 -19.52 10.44 -12.91
N LYS A 47 -20.20 9.99 -13.98
CA LYS A 47 -19.72 8.86 -14.79
C LYS A 47 -18.52 9.21 -15.68
N ASN A 48 -18.45 10.43 -16.19
CA ASN A 48 -17.33 10.87 -17.03
C ASN A 48 -16.15 11.36 -16.18
N TRP A 49 -16.41 11.97 -15.03
CA TRP A 49 -15.37 12.35 -14.08
C TRP A 49 -14.65 11.13 -13.47
N PHE A 50 -15.37 10.03 -13.24
CA PHE A 50 -14.72 8.78 -12.80
C PHE A 50 -13.74 8.25 -13.86
N LYS A 51 -14.12 8.27 -15.15
CA LYS A 51 -13.22 7.88 -16.24
C LYS A 51 -12.00 8.81 -16.34
N ALA A 52 -12.21 10.12 -16.23
CA ALA A 52 -11.13 11.10 -16.22
C ALA A 52 -10.18 10.90 -15.02
N ALA A 53 -10.73 10.63 -13.83
CA ALA A 53 -9.95 10.34 -12.63
C ALA A 53 -9.12 9.06 -12.77
N VAL A 54 -9.69 7.97 -13.32
CA VAL A 54 -8.95 6.73 -13.59
C VAL A 54 -7.80 6.99 -14.58
N ILE A 55 -8.06 7.72 -15.67
CA ILE A 55 -7.01 8.06 -16.65
C ILE A 55 -5.93 8.93 -16.00
N ALA A 56 -6.30 9.94 -15.21
CA ALA A 56 -5.35 10.79 -14.51
C ALA A 56 -4.48 9.98 -13.54
N VAL A 57 -5.08 9.10 -12.73
CA VAL A 57 -4.33 8.21 -11.83
C VAL A 57 -3.39 7.28 -12.59
N LEU A 58 -3.83 6.72 -13.72
CA LEU A 58 -2.98 5.87 -14.57
C LEU A 58 -1.81 6.66 -15.18
N VAL A 59 -2.05 7.85 -15.71
CA VAL A 59 -1.00 8.70 -16.29
C VAL A 59 -0.02 9.13 -15.21
N ILE A 60 -0.50 9.52 -14.02
CA ILE A 60 0.37 9.88 -12.90
C ILE A 60 1.20 8.67 -12.48
N ASN A 61 0.59 7.50 -12.32
CA ASN A 61 1.34 6.27 -11.99
C ASN A 61 2.35 5.91 -13.07
N ALA A 62 1.98 6.01 -14.35
CA ALA A 62 2.88 5.72 -15.46
C ALA A 62 4.05 6.72 -15.50
N ALA A 63 3.79 8.01 -15.26
CA ALA A 63 4.83 9.04 -15.18
C ALA A 63 5.77 8.82 -14.00
N VAL A 64 5.24 8.47 -12.81
CA VAL A 64 6.04 8.14 -11.63
C VAL A 64 6.88 6.89 -11.88
N LEU A 65 6.29 5.83 -12.42
CA LEU A 65 7.02 4.61 -12.78
C LEU A 65 8.11 4.90 -13.80
N PHE A 66 7.81 5.67 -14.86
CA PHE A 66 8.79 6.07 -15.88
C PHE A 66 9.94 6.88 -15.29
N TYR A 67 9.65 7.85 -14.42
CA TYR A 67 10.66 8.64 -13.72
C TYR A 67 11.56 7.75 -12.84
N LEU A 68 10.97 6.83 -12.07
CA LEU A 68 11.71 5.91 -11.21
C LEU A 68 12.56 4.91 -12.00
N THR A 69 12.07 4.40 -13.13
CA THR A 69 12.83 3.46 -13.97
C THR A 69 13.97 4.15 -14.70
N GLN A 70 13.74 5.35 -15.26
CA GLN A 70 14.79 6.15 -15.89
C GLN A 70 15.91 6.49 -14.91
N HIS A 71 15.58 6.93 -13.70
CA HIS A 71 16.60 7.28 -12.71
C HIS A 71 17.43 6.06 -12.27
N LYS A 72 16.79 4.90 -12.10
CA LYS A 72 17.50 3.63 -11.83
C LYS A 72 18.42 3.23 -13.00
N GLN A 73 17.97 3.42 -14.24
CA GLN A 73 18.75 3.08 -15.43
C GLN A 73 19.98 4.00 -15.57
N GLN A 74 19.81 5.30 -15.39
CA GLN A 74 20.92 6.27 -15.38
C GLN A 74 21.95 5.93 -14.30
N GLN A 75 21.51 5.62 -13.07
CA GLN A 75 22.42 5.24 -11.98
C GLN A 75 23.21 3.95 -12.30
N ARG A 76 22.60 2.99 -12.98
CA ARG A 76 23.28 1.75 -13.42
C ARG A 76 24.31 2.02 -14.51
N GLN A 77 23.96 2.84 -15.50
CA GLN A 77 24.87 3.19 -16.60
C GLN A 77 26.06 4.01 -16.12
N GLU A 78 25.83 4.97 -15.22
CA GLU A 78 26.88 5.80 -14.62
C GLU A 78 27.89 4.94 -13.85
N LEU A 79 27.44 4.01 -12.99
CA LEU A 79 28.35 3.13 -12.27
C LEU A 79 29.10 2.17 -13.20
N ALA A 80 28.44 1.62 -14.22
CA ALA A 80 29.08 0.73 -15.20
C ALA A 80 30.19 1.42 -16.01
N PHE A 81 30.03 2.71 -16.32
CA PHE A 81 31.05 3.52 -17.00
C PHE A 81 32.24 3.83 -16.09
N ILE A 82 31.97 4.05 -14.80
CA ILE A 82 32.94 4.54 -13.83
C ILE A 82 33.73 3.40 -13.15
N ALA A 83 33.08 2.28 -12.84
CA ALA A 83 33.64 1.11 -12.16
C ALA A 83 32.94 -0.17 -12.66
N PRO A 84 33.34 -0.71 -13.84
CA PRO A 84 32.66 -1.81 -14.50
C PRO A 84 32.68 -3.12 -13.68
N ASP A 85 33.76 -3.38 -12.97
CA ASP A 85 33.94 -4.49 -12.02
C ASP A 85 32.95 -4.40 -10.84
N MET A 86 32.68 -3.19 -10.35
CA MET A 86 31.72 -2.96 -9.26
C MET A 86 30.26 -3.12 -9.69
N GLN A 87 29.96 -2.97 -10.98
CA GLN A 87 28.60 -3.13 -11.48
C GLN A 87 28.14 -4.59 -11.38
N GLU A 88 29.00 -5.54 -11.74
CA GLU A 88 28.69 -6.97 -11.61
C GLU A 88 28.48 -7.37 -10.15
N ALA A 89 29.42 -6.96 -9.28
CA ALA A 89 29.31 -7.17 -7.83
C ALA A 89 28.00 -6.59 -7.28
N LYS A 90 27.65 -5.35 -7.64
CA LYS A 90 26.40 -4.70 -7.21
C LYS A 90 25.18 -5.51 -7.62
N VAL A 91 25.11 -5.99 -8.86
CA VAL A 91 23.98 -6.80 -9.34
C VAL A 91 23.91 -8.12 -8.57
N TYR A 92 25.03 -8.82 -8.45
CA TYR A 92 25.13 -10.10 -7.74
C TYR A 92 24.71 -10.00 -6.27
N TYR A 93 25.31 -9.07 -5.51
CA TYR A 93 25.02 -8.96 -4.08
C TYR A 93 23.62 -8.42 -3.82
N THR A 94 23.13 -7.48 -4.64
CA THR A 94 21.78 -6.93 -4.47
C THR A 94 20.72 -8.00 -4.67
N SER A 95 20.85 -8.89 -5.66
CA SER A 95 19.86 -9.96 -5.86
C SER A 95 19.83 -10.93 -4.68
N ARG A 96 21.00 -11.36 -4.20
CA ARG A 96 21.13 -12.27 -3.06
C ARG A 96 20.60 -11.69 -1.75
N ILE A 97 20.90 -10.42 -1.49
CA ILE A 97 20.39 -9.73 -0.30
C ILE A 97 18.87 -9.61 -0.35
N ASN A 98 18.31 -9.27 -1.51
CA ASN A 98 16.86 -9.19 -1.66
C ASN A 98 16.17 -10.56 -1.50
N GLU A 99 16.75 -11.62 -2.06
CA GLU A 99 16.27 -13.01 -1.89
C GLU A 99 16.20 -13.38 -0.40
N LYS A 100 17.26 -13.11 0.38
CA LYS A 100 17.27 -13.38 1.83
C LYS A 100 16.28 -12.51 2.59
N LEU A 101 16.16 -11.23 2.24
CA LEU A 101 15.18 -10.34 2.85
C LEU A 101 13.75 -10.81 2.60
N GLU A 102 13.45 -11.33 1.41
CA GLU A 102 12.15 -11.91 1.09
C GLU A 102 11.84 -13.10 2.00
N LEU A 103 12.81 -14.01 2.19
CA LEU A 103 12.67 -15.13 3.12
C LEU A 103 12.45 -14.68 4.57
N ILE A 104 13.23 -13.69 5.05
CA ILE A 104 13.09 -13.13 6.40
C ILE A 104 11.71 -12.48 6.59
N ASN A 105 11.23 -11.74 5.59
CA ASN A 105 9.94 -11.06 5.65
C ASN A 105 8.74 -12.02 5.56
N ALA A 106 8.95 -13.28 5.18
CA ALA A 106 7.92 -14.31 5.23
C ALA A 106 7.58 -14.77 6.66
N TYR A 107 8.47 -14.52 7.63
CA TYR A 107 8.23 -14.83 9.04
C TYR A 107 7.36 -13.75 9.71
N PRO A 108 6.45 -14.11 10.62
CA PRO A 108 5.65 -13.16 11.38
C PRO A 108 6.53 -12.27 12.26
N ALA A 109 6.13 -10.99 12.40
CA ALA A 109 6.88 -9.98 13.15
C ALA A 109 7.13 -10.35 14.62
N THR A 110 6.27 -11.18 15.21
CA THR A 110 6.41 -11.68 16.59
C THR A 110 7.62 -12.60 16.77
N GLU A 111 8.01 -13.34 15.74
CA GLU A 111 9.12 -14.31 15.80
C GLU A 111 10.46 -13.67 15.47
N LEU A 112 10.44 -12.65 14.60
CA LEU A 112 11.61 -11.84 14.29
C LEU A 112 12.18 -11.11 15.51
N GLY A 113 11.32 -10.76 16.49
CA GLY A 113 11.76 -10.03 17.69
C GLY A 113 12.38 -8.66 17.40
N MET A 114 12.16 -8.12 16.20
CA MET A 114 12.71 -6.85 15.72
C MET A 114 11.60 -5.82 15.55
N ASP A 115 11.86 -4.59 16.00
CA ASP A 115 10.97 -3.47 15.72
C ASP A 115 11.04 -3.04 14.24
N SER A 116 10.24 -2.04 13.85
CA SER A 116 10.24 -1.51 12.48
C SER A 116 11.59 -0.87 12.09
N THR A 117 12.32 -0.31 13.04
CA THR A 117 13.60 0.36 12.81
C THR A 117 14.69 -0.65 12.50
N ALA A 118 14.81 -1.70 13.31
CA ALA A 118 15.73 -2.80 13.10
C ALA A 118 15.48 -3.51 11.76
N ARG A 119 14.21 -3.71 11.38
CA ARG A 119 13.86 -4.26 10.07
C ARG A 119 14.28 -3.35 8.91
N ARG A 120 14.17 -2.02 9.08
CA ARG A 120 14.66 -1.05 8.10
C ARG A 120 16.17 -1.18 7.91
N GLU A 121 16.90 -1.40 9.00
CA GLU A 121 18.36 -1.56 8.96
C GLU A 121 18.79 -2.84 8.24
N LEU A 122 17.91 -3.83 8.06
CA LEU A 122 18.19 -5.01 7.22
C LEU A 122 18.13 -4.69 5.73
N GLU A 123 17.47 -3.61 5.31
CA GLU A 123 17.45 -3.21 3.91
C GLU A 123 18.87 -2.88 3.42
N LEU A 124 19.15 -3.21 2.16
CA LEU A 124 20.48 -2.95 1.56
C LEU A 124 20.80 -1.44 1.50
N ARG A 125 19.79 -0.61 1.23
CA ARG A 125 19.94 0.84 0.97
C ARG A 125 19.91 1.68 2.25
N ASN A 126 20.60 1.23 3.30
CA ASN A 126 20.83 2.04 4.49
C ASN A 126 21.82 3.19 4.23
N ASP A 127 22.03 4.05 5.22
CA ASP A 127 22.88 5.23 5.07
C ASP A 127 24.35 4.87 4.81
N THR A 128 24.86 3.78 5.39
CA THR A 128 26.22 3.27 5.13
C THR A 128 26.42 2.94 3.66
N TYR A 129 25.47 2.24 3.05
CA TYR A 129 25.53 1.92 1.62
C TYR A 129 25.54 3.17 0.75
N ARG A 130 24.64 4.12 1.04
CA ARG A 130 24.52 5.37 0.26
C ARG A 130 25.79 6.23 0.37
N MET A 131 26.43 6.23 1.53
CA MET A 131 27.72 6.87 1.76
C MET A 131 28.82 6.24 0.90
N LEU A 132 28.99 4.91 0.96
CA LEU A 132 30.00 4.20 0.18
C LEU A 132 29.79 4.35 -1.34
N GLU A 133 28.54 4.32 -1.80
CA GLU A 133 28.20 4.55 -3.21
C GLU A 133 28.55 5.97 -3.65
N LYS A 134 28.28 6.98 -2.82
CA LYS A 134 28.64 8.37 -3.10
C LYS A 134 30.16 8.57 -3.14
N GLU A 135 30.88 7.99 -2.19
CA GLU A 135 32.35 8.05 -2.14
C GLU A 135 32.98 7.38 -3.36
N LEU A 136 32.43 6.24 -3.81
CA LEU A 136 32.90 5.56 -5.03
C LEU A 136 32.65 6.41 -6.28
N LYS A 137 31.49 7.07 -6.38
CA LYS A 137 31.20 7.99 -7.48
C LYS A 137 32.19 9.17 -7.52
N ASN A 138 32.52 9.72 -6.36
CA ASN A 138 33.45 10.84 -6.25
C ASN A 138 34.92 10.41 -6.50
N ASN A 139 35.27 9.17 -6.17
CA ASN A 139 36.63 8.65 -6.20
C ASN A 139 36.69 7.26 -6.88
N PRO A 140 36.43 7.16 -8.17
CA PRO A 140 36.16 5.88 -8.82
C PRO A 140 37.37 4.97 -8.98
N GLY A 141 38.58 5.54 -8.97
CA GLY A 141 39.84 4.80 -9.01
C GLY A 141 40.25 4.22 -7.64
N ASN A 142 39.56 4.56 -6.56
CA ASN A 142 39.98 4.21 -5.21
C ASN A 142 39.63 2.77 -4.82
N GLU A 143 40.62 1.89 -4.89
CA GLU A 143 40.48 0.47 -4.54
C GLU A 143 40.01 0.25 -3.09
N ARG A 144 40.36 1.13 -2.15
CA ARG A 144 39.92 0.98 -0.75
C ARG A 144 38.41 1.12 -0.62
N ILE A 145 37.81 2.03 -1.40
CA ILE A 145 36.35 2.22 -1.39
C ILE A 145 35.66 1.03 -2.06
N ARG A 146 36.20 0.52 -3.17
CA ARG A 146 35.71 -0.70 -3.82
C ARG A 146 35.73 -1.89 -2.86
N ALA A 147 36.87 -2.14 -2.22
CA ALA A 147 37.02 -3.21 -1.22
C ALA A 147 36.07 -3.03 -0.03
N ALA A 148 35.90 -1.79 0.46
CA ALA A 148 34.95 -1.50 1.53
C ALA A 148 33.48 -1.79 1.12
N LEU A 149 33.10 -1.47 -0.12
CA LEU A 149 31.77 -1.75 -0.64
C LEU A 149 31.51 -3.26 -0.78
N VAL A 150 32.47 -4.00 -1.32
CA VAL A 150 32.37 -5.48 -1.38
C VAL A 150 32.31 -6.08 0.01
N ARG A 151 33.14 -5.61 0.95
CA ARG A 151 33.12 -6.07 2.34
C ARG A 151 31.79 -5.79 3.01
N TYR A 152 31.20 -4.61 2.78
CA TYR A 152 29.88 -4.26 3.26
C TYR A 152 28.82 -5.26 2.77
N TYR A 153 28.83 -5.60 1.47
CA TYR A 153 27.91 -6.60 0.92
C TYR A 153 28.06 -7.98 1.58
N GLN A 154 29.29 -8.44 1.77
CA GLN A 154 29.58 -9.72 2.41
C GLN A 154 29.05 -9.76 3.85
N LEU A 155 29.36 -8.73 4.65
CA LEU A 155 28.88 -8.61 6.02
C LEU A 155 27.34 -8.57 6.09
N LYS A 156 26.70 -7.93 5.12
CA LYS A 156 25.24 -7.89 5.04
C LYS A 156 24.65 -9.26 4.77
N LEU A 157 25.23 -10.02 3.84
CA LEU A 157 24.80 -11.39 3.57
C LEU A 157 24.98 -12.28 4.80
N ASP A 158 26.16 -12.24 5.43
CA ASP A 158 26.46 -13.03 6.64
C ASP A 158 25.47 -12.74 7.76
N LEU A 159 25.08 -11.47 7.94
CA LEU A 159 24.07 -11.08 8.92
C LEU A 159 22.69 -11.67 8.58
N LEU A 160 22.25 -11.56 7.34
CA LEU A 160 20.95 -12.08 6.91
C LEU A 160 20.90 -13.61 6.99
N ASP A 161 22.02 -14.28 6.69
CA ASP A 161 22.15 -15.73 6.85
C ASP A 161 22.00 -16.15 8.31
N LYS A 162 22.70 -15.49 9.24
CA LYS A 162 22.57 -15.77 10.67
C LYS A 162 21.14 -15.57 11.18
N ILE A 163 20.45 -14.54 10.70
CA ILE A 163 19.05 -14.30 11.06
C ILE A 163 18.17 -15.45 10.54
N LEU A 164 18.35 -15.88 9.30
CA LEU A 164 17.61 -17.00 8.73
C LEU A 164 17.88 -18.31 9.46
N GLU A 165 19.14 -18.60 9.81
CA GLU A 165 19.53 -19.77 10.59
C GLU A 165 18.83 -19.79 11.96
N GLU A 166 18.86 -18.66 12.69
CA GLU A 166 18.22 -18.53 13.99
C GLU A 166 16.69 -18.70 13.90
N LEU A 167 16.06 -18.10 12.89
CA LEU A 167 14.62 -18.29 12.63
C LEU A 167 14.33 -19.77 12.35
N GLN A 168 15.04 -20.40 11.41
CA GLN A 168 14.85 -21.80 11.07
C GLN A 168 15.04 -22.73 12.27
N ALA A 169 16.05 -22.49 13.12
CA ALA A 169 16.29 -23.27 14.32
C ALA A 169 15.11 -23.21 15.32
N LYS A 170 14.50 -22.02 15.50
CA LYS A 170 13.30 -21.85 16.32
C LYS A 170 12.09 -22.58 15.75
N HIS A 171 11.95 -22.59 14.42
CA HIS A 171 10.83 -23.27 13.74
C HIS A 171 10.98 -24.78 13.60
N ALA A 172 12.20 -25.29 13.50
CA ALA A 172 12.47 -26.72 13.39
C ALA A 172 12.20 -27.48 14.70
N THR A 173 12.01 -26.77 15.83
CA THR A 173 11.89 -27.39 17.15
C THR A 173 10.51 -27.18 17.80
N PRO A 174 9.49 -27.96 17.39
CA PRO A 174 8.44 -28.37 18.31
C PRO A 174 8.21 -29.89 18.20
N GLY A 175 9.01 -30.72 18.89
CA GLY A 175 8.62 -32.14 19.07
C GLY A 175 9.68 -33.18 19.42
N GLN A 176 10.99 -32.95 19.22
CA GLN A 176 11.96 -34.05 19.33
C GLN A 176 12.74 -34.16 20.66
N GLN A 177 12.65 -33.17 21.55
CA GLN A 177 13.36 -33.25 22.83
C GLN A 177 12.71 -34.12 23.91
N LYS A 178 11.45 -34.58 23.76
CA LYS A 178 10.80 -35.38 24.83
C LYS A 178 10.86 -36.89 24.67
N LYS A 179 11.37 -37.45 23.56
CA LYS A 179 11.36 -38.91 23.35
C LYS A 179 12.67 -39.64 23.67
N HIS A 180 13.76 -38.91 23.93
CA HIS A 180 15.08 -39.54 24.11
C HIS A 180 15.51 -39.73 25.58
N TYR A 181 14.70 -39.32 26.56
CA TYR A 181 15.04 -39.51 27.99
C TYR A 181 14.31 -40.68 28.66
N GLU A 182 13.31 -41.30 28.01
CA GLU A 182 12.55 -42.43 28.58
C GLU A 182 12.95 -43.80 28.01
N ALA A 183 13.94 -43.86 27.09
CA ALA A 183 14.42 -45.10 26.50
C ALA A 183 15.69 -45.67 27.17
N GLU A 184 16.23 -44.98 28.18
CA GLU A 184 17.39 -45.42 28.96
C GLU A 184 17.09 -45.32 30.46
N ILE A 185 16.11 -46.08 30.95
CA ILE A 185 16.05 -46.58 32.34
C ILE A 185 15.51 -48.00 32.33
#